data_AF-A0AB74JUN7-F1
#
_entry.id   AF-A0AB74JUN7-F1
#
_cell.length_a   1.000
_cell.length_b   1.000
_cell.length_c   1.000
_cell.angle_alpha   90.00
_cell.angle_beta   90.00
_cell.angle_gamma   90.00
#
_symmetry.space_group_name_H-M   'P 1'
#
loop_
_entity.id
_entity.type
_entity.pdbx_description
1 polymer ?
#
loop_
_entity_poly.entity_id
_entity_poly.type
_entity_poly.pdbx_seq_one_letter_code
_entity_poly.pdbx_strand_id
1 'polypeptide(L)'
;MAHWFDLCDERKHFQLVVPARARTCPPLLHAIFATSARHLSRNPRFKTEEGIVYHGHLISDLNQSVAVEYVLKCISGLSQLESDSDHSVQEHLIAAAVILRQYEELDVDGEIDEFTWAGNGHPQINFLTIIKSIIANIAPSLAPYQKLAEAAFWTAVRQEIYNAFTKERSFDMILPAGKVHGATQINRLVLHAAEVAKWRWGGKSSDEWSRLKSVQQLLQAEVVSRIIPIFQRPVSIADGEAFPTIWYNADAQVTGIQHFELAKMLLVAENPLIEYAV
;
A
#
# COMPACT_ATOMS: atom_id res chain seq x y z
N MET A 1 -6.09 -7.94 -9.52
CA MET A 1 -5.32 -7.26 -8.47
C MET A 1 -5.58 -5.74 -8.37
N ALA A 2 -6.06 -5.05 -9.42
CA ALA A 2 -6.27 -3.58 -9.39
C ALA A 2 -7.08 -3.06 -8.18
N HIS A 3 -8.10 -3.80 -7.74
CA HIS A 3 -8.91 -3.44 -6.58
C HIS A 3 -8.13 -3.27 -5.27
N TRP A 4 -6.95 -3.90 -5.12
CA TRP A 4 -6.07 -3.68 -3.95
C TRP A 4 -5.43 -2.30 -3.94
N PHE A 5 -5.22 -1.69 -5.12
CA PHE A 5 -4.63 -0.37 -5.26
C PHE A 5 -5.69 0.73 -5.12
N ASP A 6 -6.90 0.48 -5.65
CA ASP A 6 -7.98 1.48 -5.75
C ASP A 6 -8.84 1.66 -4.47
N LEU A 7 -8.45 1.08 -3.33
CA LEU A 7 -9.26 1.05 -2.09
C LEU A 7 -9.79 2.42 -1.62
N CYS A 8 -8.99 3.49 -1.76
CA CYS A 8 -9.41 4.87 -1.45
C CYS A 8 -9.46 5.77 -2.70
N ASP A 9 -9.65 5.18 -3.88
CA ASP A 9 -9.71 5.89 -5.16
C ASP A 9 -11.06 5.63 -5.85
N GLU A 10 -12.00 6.54 -5.69
CA GLU A 10 -13.34 6.45 -6.27
C GLU A 10 -13.33 6.38 -7.81
N ARG A 11 -12.27 6.90 -8.45
CA ARG A 11 -12.11 6.89 -9.91
C ARG A 11 -11.40 5.64 -10.42
N LYS A 12 -10.93 4.78 -9.51
CA LYS A 12 -10.33 3.47 -9.80
C LYS A 12 -9.22 3.56 -10.87
N HIS A 13 -8.25 4.45 -10.67
CA HIS A 13 -7.23 4.73 -11.67
C HIS A 13 -6.36 3.50 -11.97
N PHE A 14 -6.08 2.63 -11.00
CA PHE A 14 -5.33 1.40 -11.27
C PHE A 14 -6.15 0.39 -12.08
N GLN A 15 -7.47 0.34 -11.90
CA GLN A 15 -8.33 -0.51 -12.71
C GLN A 15 -8.58 0.04 -14.11
N LEU A 16 -8.81 1.36 -14.24
CA LEU A 16 -9.34 1.95 -15.48
C LEU A 16 -8.29 2.69 -16.32
N VAL A 17 -7.28 3.30 -15.69
CA VAL A 17 -6.33 4.20 -16.36
C VAL A 17 -4.97 3.53 -16.59
N VAL A 18 -4.46 2.82 -15.59
CA VAL A 18 -3.15 2.14 -15.66
C VAL A 18 -3.06 1.14 -16.82
N PRO A 19 -4.03 0.22 -17.05
CA PRO A 19 -3.94 -0.73 -18.16
C PRO A 19 -3.94 -0.04 -19.53
N ALA A 20 -4.71 1.04 -19.67
CA ALA A 20 -4.78 1.80 -20.91
C ALA A 20 -3.44 2.48 -21.23
N ARG A 21 -2.78 3.07 -20.22
CA ARG A 21 -1.46 3.72 -20.31
C ARG A 21 -0.32 2.73 -20.48
N ALA A 22 -0.42 1.52 -19.91
CA ALA A 22 0.58 0.48 -20.05
C ALA A 22 0.82 0.06 -21.51
N ARG A 23 -0.18 0.20 -22.39
CA ARG A 23 -0.03 -0.08 -23.83
C ARG A 23 1.05 0.77 -24.52
N THR A 24 1.32 1.96 -24.00
CA THR A 24 2.29 2.92 -24.58
C THR A 24 3.42 3.24 -23.61
N CYS A 25 3.46 2.62 -22.43
CA CYS A 25 4.47 2.85 -21.40
C CYS A 25 5.10 1.50 -20.98
N PRO A 26 6.23 1.12 -21.60
CA PRO A 26 6.88 -0.16 -21.33
C PRO A 26 7.23 -0.41 -19.84
N PRO A 27 7.76 0.56 -19.07
CA PRO A 27 8.01 0.34 -17.64
C PRO A 27 6.74 -0.02 -16.87
N LEU A 28 5.63 0.70 -17.12
CA LEU A 28 4.35 0.42 -16.47
C LEU A 28 3.80 -0.95 -16.85
N LEU A 29 3.93 -1.36 -18.12
CA LEU A 29 3.56 -2.70 -18.58
C LEU A 29 4.37 -3.79 -17.89
N HIS A 30 5.69 -3.62 -17.83
CA HIS A 30 6.59 -4.56 -17.18
C HIS A 30 6.30 -4.68 -15.68
N ALA A 31 5.98 -3.59 -14.99
CA ALA A 31 5.56 -3.62 -13.59
C ALA A 31 4.29 -4.48 -13.39
N ILE A 32 3.29 -4.31 -14.26
CA ILE A 32 2.06 -5.12 -14.25
C ILE A 32 2.38 -6.60 -14.48
N PHE A 33 3.22 -6.92 -15.46
CA PHE A 33 3.60 -8.30 -15.77
C PHE A 33 4.41 -8.94 -14.64
N ALA A 34 5.39 -8.24 -14.07
CA ALA A 34 6.18 -8.72 -12.93
C ALA A 34 5.26 -9.11 -11.75
N THR A 35 4.39 -8.19 -11.35
CA THR A 35 3.49 -8.40 -10.20
C THR A 35 2.47 -9.50 -10.47
N SER A 36 1.92 -9.55 -11.69
CA SER A 36 0.95 -10.59 -12.08
C SER A 36 1.60 -11.96 -12.14
N ALA A 37 2.79 -12.05 -12.74
CA ALA A 37 3.57 -13.28 -12.81
C ALA A 37 3.86 -13.83 -11.41
N ARG A 38 4.27 -12.97 -10.48
CA ARG A 38 4.49 -13.35 -9.08
C ARG A 38 3.22 -13.82 -8.39
N HIS A 39 2.14 -13.05 -8.48
CA HIS A 39 0.87 -13.39 -7.83
C HIS A 39 0.34 -14.76 -8.30
N LEU A 40 0.32 -14.97 -9.62
CA LEU A 40 -0.14 -16.24 -10.20
C LEU A 40 0.78 -17.41 -9.82
N SER A 41 2.10 -17.19 -9.86
CA SER A 41 3.08 -18.23 -9.53
C SER A 41 3.14 -18.61 -8.05
N ARG A 42 2.73 -17.72 -7.14
CA ARG A 42 2.72 -18.02 -5.70
C ARG A 42 1.42 -18.66 -5.25
N ASN A 43 0.30 -18.32 -5.87
CA ASN A 43 -1.00 -18.79 -5.41
C ASN A 43 -1.24 -20.25 -5.84
N PRO A 44 -1.31 -21.22 -4.90
CA PRO A 44 -1.49 -22.64 -5.24
C PRO A 44 -2.76 -22.92 -6.03
N ARG A 45 -3.78 -22.05 -5.92
CA ARG A 45 -5.05 -22.19 -6.65
C ARG A 45 -4.91 -22.13 -8.17
N PHE A 46 -3.82 -21.56 -8.69
CA PHE A 46 -3.58 -21.47 -10.13
C PHE A 46 -2.57 -22.51 -10.62
N LYS A 47 -1.95 -23.28 -9.74
CA LYS A 47 -0.96 -24.30 -10.11
C LYS A 47 -1.64 -25.60 -10.50
N THR A 48 -1.22 -26.16 -11.62
CA THR A 48 -1.64 -27.47 -12.14
C THR A 48 -0.40 -28.26 -12.56
N GLU A 49 -0.56 -29.55 -12.86
CA GLU A 49 0.55 -30.39 -13.37
C GLU A 49 1.12 -29.88 -14.70
N GLU A 50 0.29 -29.23 -15.52
CA GLU A 50 0.69 -28.69 -16.83
C GLU A 50 1.30 -27.28 -16.76
N GLY A 51 1.28 -26.65 -15.58
CA GLY A 51 1.73 -25.27 -15.36
C GLY A 51 0.67 -24.39 -14.70
N ILE A 52 0.72 -23.09 -14.93
CA ILE A 52 -0.21 -22.13 -14.30
C ILE A 52 -1.45 -21.96 -15.19
N VAL A 53 -2.64 -22.18 -14.63
CA VAL A 53 -3.92 -21.96 -15.31
C VAL A 53 -4.65 -20.78 -14.68
N TYR A 54 -4.96 -19.77 -15.49
CA TYR A 54 -5.69 -18.59 -15.07
C TYR A 54 -6.87 -18.31 -16.02
N HIS A 55 -8.08 -18.18 -15.47
CA HIS A 55 -9.32 -18.07 -16.25
C HIS A 55 -9.44 -19.12 -17.38
N GLY A 56 -9.07 -20.37 -17.09
CA GLY A 56 -9.14 -21.47 -18.06
C GLY A 56 -8.06 -21.47 -19.14
N HIS A 57 -7.09 -20.56 -19.09
CA HIS A 57 -5.98 -20.49 -20.03
C HIS A 57 -4.70 -20.97 -19.36
N LEU A 58 -4.01 -21.93 -20.00
CA LEU A 58 -2.69 -22.39 -19.58
C LEU A 58 -1.62 -21.35 -19.97
N ILE A 59 -0.78 -20.98 -19.00
CA ILE A 59 0.37 -20.11 -19.17
C ILE A 59 1.62 -20.96 -18.90
N SER A 60 2.02 -21.73 -19.91
CA SER A 60 3.02 -22.80 -19.80
C SER A 60 4.40 -22.33 -19.33
N ASP A 61 4.81 -21.11 -19.69
CA ASP A 61 6.15 -20.61 -19.42
C ASP A 61 6.24 -19.75 -18.14
N LEU A 62 5.14 -19.63 -17.38
CA LEU A 62 5.09 -18.77 -16.21
C LEU A 62 5.74 -19.43 -14.99
N ASN A 63 6.89 -18.91 -14.61
CA ASN A 63 7.62 -19.31 -13.39
C ASN A 63 8.18 -18.07 -12.68
N GLN A 64 8.84 -18.28 -11.54
CA GLN A 64 9.37 -17.19 -10.72
C GLN A 64 10.46 -16.37 -11.44
N SER A 65 11.24 -16.94 -12.36
CA SER A 65 12.27 -16.20 -13.08
C SER A 65 11.68 -15.20 -14.09
N VAL A 66 10.53 -15.49 -14.68
CA VAL A 66 9.80 -14.55 -15.57
C VAL A 66 9.42 -13.27 -14.84
N ALA A 67 9.00 -13.39 -13.57
CA ALA A 67 8.64 -12.23 -12.78
C ALA A 67 9.86 -11.31 -12.55
N VAL A 68 11.02 -11.89 -12.24
CA VAL A 68 12.30 -11.17 -12.09
C VAL A 68 12.74 -10.52 -13.41
N GLU A 69 12.58 -11.21 -14.53
CA GLU A 69 12.90 -10.65 -15.86
C GLU A 69 12.12 -9.36 -16.12
N TYR A 70 10.81 -9.35 -15.83
CA TYR A 70 9.99 -8.14 -15.98
C TYR A 70 10.36 -7.04 -14.98
N VAL A 71 10.80 -7.38 -13.76
CA VAL A 71 11.35 -6.37 -12.82
C VAL A 71 12.57 -5.70 -13.41
N LEU A 72 13.53 -6.46 -13.93
CA LEU A 72 14.75 -5.93 -14.54
C LEU A 72 14.42 -5.04 -15.75
N LYS A 73 13.53 -5.51 -16.64
CA LYS A 73 13.04 -4.72 -17.78
C LYS A 73 12.36 -3.43 -17.35
N CYS A 74 11.60 -3.45 -16.26
CA CYS A 74 10.99 -2.25 -15.71
C CYS A 74 12.07 -1.27 -15.23
N ILE A 75 13.02 -1.72 -14.41
CA ILE A 75 14.07 -0.87 -13.83
C ILE A 75 14.94 -0.23 -14.90
N SER A 76 15.37 -0.99 -15.91
CA SER A 76 16.09 -0.43 -17.05
C SER A 76 15.27 0.66 -17.73
N GLY A 77 13.97 0.46 -17.90
CA GLY A 77 13.07 1.48 -18.43
C GLY A 77 12.86 2.68 -17.50
N LEU A 78 12.84 2.50 -16.18
CA LEU A 78 12.75 3.60 -15.21
C LEU A 78 14.02 4.47 -15.24
N SER A 79 15.20 3.86 -15.37
CA SER A 79 16.48 4.59 -15.43
C SER A 79 16.65 5.44 -16.69
N GLN A 80 15.93 5.11 -17.77
CA GLN A 80 15.93 5.87 -19.03
C GLN A 80 14.99 7.08 -19.01
N LEU A 81 14.14 7.21 -17.98
CA LEU A 81 13.20 8.32 -17.83
C LEU A 81 13.83 9.34 -16.87
N GLU A 82 14.59 10.28 -17.43
CA GLU A 82 15.31 11.33 -16.70
C GLU A 82 14.38 12.31 -15.94
N SER A 83 14.96 13.08 -15.02
CA SER A 83 14.29 13.99 -14.08
C SER A 83 13.59 15.20 -14.71
N ASP A 84 13.82 15.48 -16.00
CA ASP A 84 13.13 16.53 -16.78
C ASP A 84 11.95 16.00 -17.61
N SER A 85 11.48 14.78 -17.30
CA SER A 85 10.38 14.15 -18.02
C SER A 85 9.02 14.79 -17.72
N ASP A 86 8.16 14.86 -18.75
CA ASP A 86 6.79 15.37 -18.70
C ASP A 86 5.98 14.76 -17.53
N HIS A 87 5.04 15.55 -16.98
CA HIS A 87 4.12 15.15 -15.92
C HIS A 87 3.42 13.82 -16.15
N SER A 88 3.10 13.48 -17.42
CA SER A 88 2.51 12.19 -17.79
C SER A 88 3.47 11.02 -17.53
N VAL A 89 4.76 11.19 -17.84
CA VAL A 89 5.81 10.20 -17.58
C VAL A 89 5.99 10.00 -16.09
N GLN A 90 6.03 11.09 -15.33
CA GLN A 90 6.14 11.06 -13.88
C GLN A 90 4.99 10.27 -13.20
N GLU A 91 3.74 10.41 -13.70
CA GLU A 91 2.61 9.59 -13.23
C GLU A 91 2.79 8.10 -13.53
N HIS A 92 3.35 7.74 -14.69
CA HIS A 92 3.65 6.35 -15.03
C HIS A 92 4.74 5.77 -14.13
N LEU A 93 5.79 6.55 -13.84
CA LEU A 93 6.90 6.15 -13.00
C LEU A 93 6.44 5.81 -11.57
N ILE A 94 5.68 6.70 -10.93
CA ILE A 94 5.18 6.45 -9.58
C ILE A 94 4.20 5.28 -9.54
N ALA A 95 3.32 5.14 -10.54
CA ALA A 95 2.41 4.01 -10.64
C ALA A 95 3.15 2.68 -10.81
N ALA A 96 4.18 2.64 -11.67
CA ALA A 96 5.02 1.46 -11.86
C ALA A 96 5.77 1.08 -10.57
N ALA A 97 6.33 2.07 -9.87
CA ALA A 97 7.04 1.83 -8.61
C ALA A 97 6.11 1.30 -7.50
N VAL A 98 4.89 1.82 -7.39
CA VAL A 98 3.86 1.31 -6.46
C VAL A 98 3.45 -0.14 -6.78
N ILE A 99 3.31 -0.47 -8.06
CA ILE A 99 3.01 -1.84 -8.50
C ILE A 99 4.18 -2.77 -8.17
N LEU A 100 5.42 -2.39 -8.45
CA LEU A 100 6.60 -3.20 -8.12
C LEU A 100 6.83 -3.33 -6.61
N ARG A 101 6.41 -2.35 -5.82
CA ARG A 101 6.40 -2.49 -4.37
C ARG A 101 5.42 -3.57 -3.89
N GLN A 102 4.26 -3.73 -4.56
CA GLN A 102 3.37 -4.86 -4.28
C GLN A 102 4.05 -6.19 -4.61
N TYR A 103 4.87 -6.24 -5.66
CA TYR A 103 5.69 -7.42 -6.00
C TYR A 103 6.70 -7.77 -4.89
N GLU A 104 7.32 -6.79 -4.23
CA GLU A 104 8.20 -7.01 -3.06
C GLU A 104 7.41 -7.53 -1.85
N GLU A 105 6.23 -6.97 -1.58
CA GLU A 105 5.40 -7.36 -0.43
C GLU A 105 4.92 -8.80 -0.54
N LEU A 106 4.56 -9.24 -1.75
CA LEU A 106 4.21 -10.64 -2.02
C LEU A 106 5.36 -11.62 -1.73
N ASP A 107 6.61 -11.16 -1.59
CA ASP A 107 7.76 -12.01 -1.24
C ASP A 107 7.77 -12.40 0.24
N VAL A 108 7.42 -11.45 1.11
CA VAL A 108 7.60 -11.52 2.57
C VAL A 108 6.58 -12.45 3.25
N ASP A 109 5.40 -12.63 2.67
CA ASP A 109 4.29 -13.37 3.29
C ASP A 109 4.37 -14.90 3.12
N GLY A 110 5.53 -15.47 2.75
CA GLY A 110 5.73 -16.92 2.60
C GLY A 110 6.88 -17.41 3.47
N GLU A 111 6.61 -18.39 4.33
CA GLU A 111 7.64 -19.17 5.03
C GLU A 111 8.69 -19.66 4.02
N ILE A 112 9.95 -19.34 4.33
CA ILE A 112 11.19 -19.99 3.87
C ILE A 112 11.17 -20.37 2.38
N ASP A 113 11.55 -19.42 1.54
CA ASP A 113 12.63 -19.73 0.61
C ASP A 113 13.59 -18.54 0.59
N GLU A 114 14.71 -18.72 1.29
CA GLU A 114 15.92 -17.90 1.23
C GLU A 114 16.52 -17.89 -0.21
N PHE A 115 15.90 -18.65 -1.12
CA PHE A 115 16.13 -18.65 -2.55
C PHE A 115 15.26 -17.58 -3.22
N THR A 116 15.85 -16.48 -3.72
CA THR A 116 15.61 -15.93 -5.08
C THR A 116 16.03 -14.48 -5.33
N TRP A 117 16.56 -13.74 -4.34
CA TRP A 117 17.18 -12.44 -4.65
C TRP A 117 18.51 -12.17 -3.96
N ALA A 118 18.67 -12.59 -2.70
CA ALA A 118 19.93 -12.44 -1.96
C ALA A 118 21.07 -13.33 -2.51
N GLY A 119 20.75 -14.50 -3.08
CA GLY A 119 21.75 -15.49 -3.52
C GLY A 119 22.37 -15.26 -4.91
N ASN A 120 21.79 -14.41 -5.77
CA ASN A 120 22.20 -14.26 -7.17
C ASN A 120 23.04 -12.99 -7.46
N GLY A 121 23.52 -12.28 -6.43
CA GLY A 121 24.36 -11.08 -6.62
C GLY A 121 23.65 -9.91 -7.32
N HIS A 122 22.32 -9.95 -7.44
CA HIS A 122 21.55 -8.83 -7.96
C HIS A 122 21.40 -7.75 -6.88
N PRO A 123 21.56 -6.45 -7.21
CA PRO A 123 21.36 -5.38 -6.24
C PRO A 123 19.96 -5.47 -5.63
N GLN A 124 19.84 -5.37 -4.31
CA GLN A 124 18.55 -5.27 -3.67
C GLN A 124 17.93 -3.90 -4.01
N ILE A 125 17.16 -3.81 -5.10
CA ILE A 125 16.37 -2.63 -5.42
C ILE A 125 15.32 -2.46 -4.33
N ASN A 126 15.28 -1.25 -3.76
CA ASN A 126 14.30 -0.85 -2.77
C ASN A 126 13.30 0.08 -3.46
N PHE A 127 12.12 -0.45 -3.85
CA PHE A 127 11.12 0.36 -4.56
C PHE A 127 10.57 1.51 -3.70
N LEU A 128 10.61 1.41 -2.37
CA LEU A 128 10.29 2.53 -1.50
C LEU A 128 11.28 3.71 -1.69
N THR A 129 12.58 3.44 -1.83
CA THR A 129 13.57 4.49 -2.15
C THR A 129 13.27 5.16 -3.50
N ILE A 130 12.87 4.36 -4.51
CA ILE A 130 12.46 4.88 -5.82
C ILE A 130 11.21 5.76 -5.67
N ILE A 131 10.18 5.30 -4.96
CA ILE A 131 8.96 6.08 -4.68
C ILE A 131 9.31 7.39 -3.98
N LYS A 132 10.17 7.38 -2.96
CA LYS A 132 10.61 8.59 -2.25
C LYS A 132 11.32 9.58 -3.16
N SER A 133 12.24 9.10 -3.99
CA SER A 133 12.97 9.94 -4.95
C SER A 133 12.01 10.58 -5.95
N ILE A 134 11.09 9.79 -6.51
CA ILE A 134 10.06 10.26 -7.42
C ILE A 134 9.15 11.29 -6.72
N ILE A 135 8.64 11.00 -5.52
CA ILE A 135 7.79 11.93 -4.76
C ILE A 135 8.54 13.23 -4.45
N ALA A 136 9.81 13.17 -4.04
CA ALA A 136 10.61 14.36 -3.78
C ALA A 136 10.76 15.24 -5.05
N ASN A 137 10.91 14.62 -6.22
CA ASN A 137 11.03 15.33 -7.50
C ASN A 137 9.69 15.90 -8.00
N ILE A 138 8.56 15.22 -7.76
CA ILE A 138 7.23 15.66 -8.23
C ILE A 138 6.47 16.50 -7.16
N ALA A 139 6.85 16.45 -5.88
CA ALA A 139 6.18 17.21 -4.81
C ALA A 139 6.08 18.73 -5.06
N PRO A 140 7.08 19.40 -5.66
CA PRO A 140 6.97 20.82 -6.03
C PRO A 140 6.02 21.08 -7.21
N SER A 141 5.75 20.07 -8.04
CA SER A 141 5.10 20.20 -9.35
C SER A 141 3.78 19.44 -9.49
N LEU A 142 3.33 18.74 -8.43
CA LEU A 142 2.05 18.03 -8.35
C LEU A 142 0.87 19.00 -8.44
N ALA A 143 0.57 19.40 -9.68
CA ALA A 143 -0.59 20.20 -9.98
C ALA A 143 -1.89 19.44 -9.59
N PRO A 144 -3.00 20.15 -9.33
CA PRO A 144 -4.30 19.56 -8.98
C PRO A 144 -4.87 18.54 -9.99
N TYR A 145 -4.25 18.40 -11.17
CA TYR A 145 -4.75 17.62 -12.29
C TYR A 145 -4.10 16.22 -12.43
N GLN A 146 -3.03 15.91 -11.69
CA GLN A 146 -2.35 14.60 -11.74
C GLN A 146 -3.02 13.56 -10.84
N LYS A 147 -4.18 13.08 -11.28
CA LYS A 147 -5.05 12.18 -10.50
C LYS A 147 -4.47 10.77 -10.34
N LEU A 148 -3.66 10.29 -11.30
CA LEU A 148 -3.02 8.97 -11.16
C LEU A 148 -1.86 9.04 -10.16
N ALA A 149 -1.06 10.10 -10.16
CA ALA A 149 -0.02 10.27 -9.14
C ALA A 149 -0.63 10.40 -7.73
N GLU A 150 -1.80 11.01 -7.59
CA GLU A 150 -2.52 11.05 -6.31
C GLU A 150 -2.98 9.67 -5.85
N ALA A 151 -3.58 8.87 -6.74
CA ALA A 151 -3.97 7.49 -6.43
C ALA A 151 -2.74 6.64 -6.04
N ALA A 152 -1.63 6.79 -6.77
CA ALA A 152 -0.37 6.12 -6.49
C ALA A 152 0.22 6.56 -5.14
N PHE A 153 0.21 7.86 -4.82
CA PHE A 153 0.67 8.39 -3.53
C PHE A 153 -0.09 7.75 -2.36
N TRP A 154 -1.43 7.76 -2.39
CA TRP A 154 -2.22 7.19 -1.31
C TRP A 154 -2.05 5.68 -1.19
N THR A 155 -1.79 4.99 -2.31
CA THR A 155 -1.45 3.58 -2.29
C THR A 155 -0.09 3.33 -1.64
N ALA A 156 0.92 4.13 -1.99
CA ALA A 156 2.25 4.05 -1.37
C ALA A 156 2.20 4.32 0.15
N VAL A 157 1.35 5.25 0.61
CA VAL A 157 1.13 5.49 2.05
C VAL A 157 0.58 4.23 2.72
N ARG A 158 -0.44 3.58 2.14
CA ARG A 158 -1.01 2.33 2.71
C ARG A 158 0.00 1.18 2.72
N GLN A 159 0.77 1.01 1.64
CA GLN A 159 1.87 0.05 1.57
C GLN A 159 2.94 0.32 2.64
N GLU A 160 3.26 1.59 2.89
CA GLU A 160 4.21 1.95 3.94
C GLU A 160 3.66 1.68 5.34
N ILE A 161 2.38 1.95 5.58
CA ILE A 161 1.71 1.58 6.82
C ILE A 161 1.79 0.06 7.01
N TYR A 162 1.37 -0.74 6.03
CA TYR A 162 1.46 -2.20 6.09
C TYR A 162 2.87 -2.69 6.45
N ASN A 163 3.88 -2.14 5.76
CA ASN A 163 5.28 -2.48 6.03
C ASN A 163 5.73 -2.07 7.44
N ALA A 164 5.35 -0.88 7.91
CA ALA A 164 5.71 -0.40 9.25
C ALA A 164 5.14 -1.32 10.34
N PHE A 165 3.88 -1.70 10.20
CA PHE A 165 3.21 -2.61 11.14
C PHE A 165 3.75 -4.04 11.08
N THR A 166 3.95 -4.59 9.89
CA THR A 166 4.37 -5.99 9.71
C THR A 166 5.86 -6.21 10.05
N LYS A 167 6.71 -5.21 9.79
CA LYS A 167 8.17 -5.29 10.02
C LYS A 167 8.61 -4.56 11.29
N GLU A 168 7.66 -4.09 12.10
CA GLU A 168 7.91 -3.35 13.34
C GLU A 168 8.96 -2.22 13.19
N ARG A 169 8.80 -1.41 12.14
CA ARG A 169 9.74 -0.33 11.82
C ARG A 169 9.04 1.01 11.73
N SER A 170 9.79 2.09 11.96
CA SER A 170 9.26 3.45 11.79
C SER A 170 8.70 3.63 10.39
N PHE A 171 7.53 4.26 10.31
CA PHE A 171 6.99 4.78 9.06
C PHE A 171 7.99 5.77 8.46
N ASP A 172 8.42 5.49 7.25
CA ASP A 172 9.51 6.17 6.58
C ASP A 172 9.11 6.47 5.14
N MET A 173 8.17 7.40 4.98
CA MET A 173 7.75 7.96 3.70
C MET A 173 7.52 9.47 3.85
N ILE A 174 7.83 10.21 2.79
CA ILE A 174 7.63 11.66 2.75
C ILE A 174 6.12 11.93 2.60
N LEU A 175 5.58 12.76 3.50
CA LEU A 175 4.19 13.23 3.47
C LEU A 175 4.19 14.74 3.15
N PRO A 176 4.04 15.15 1.88
CA PRO A 176 4.04 16.56 1.52
C PRO A 176 2.90 17.31 2.22
N ALA A 177 3.20 18.50 2.77
CA ALA A 177 2.22 19.28 3.52
C ALA A 177 0.92 19.49 2.73
N GLY A 178 0.98 19.87 1.45
CA GLY A 178 -0.21 20.04 0.62
C GLY A 178 -1.10 18.79 0.51
N LYS A 179 -0.51 17.59 0.50
CA LYS A 179 -1.25 16.32 0.47
C LYS A 179 -1.88 15.97 1.82
N VAL A 180 -1.20 16.30 2.91
CA VAL A 180 -1.75 16.13 4.27
C VAL A 180 -2.93 17.08 4.50
N HIS A 181 -2.79 18.36 4.14
CA HIS A 181 -3.84 19.36 4.32
C HIS A 181 -5.05 19.13 3.40
N GLY A 182 -4.81 18.64 2.17
CA GLY A 182 -5.85 18.33 1.19
C GLY A 182 -6.47 16.93 1.32
N ALA A 183 -6.10 16.15 2.33
CA ALA A 183 -6.56 14.78 2.48
C ALA A 183 -8.09 14.71 2.68
N THR A 184 -8.73 13.75 2.01
CA THR A 184 -10.15 13.44 2.25
C THR A 184 -10.35 12.98 3.70
N GLN A 185 -11.59 13.03 4.20
CA GLN A 185 -11.90 12.60 5.56
C GLN A 185 -11.47 11.14 5.81
N ILE A 186 -11.64 10.25 4.83
CA ILE A 186 -11.16 8.87 4.90
C ILE A 186 -9.63 8.82 4.95
N ASN A 187 -8.93 9.57 4.10
CA ASN A 187 -7.47 9.58 4.09
C ASN A 187 -6.87 10.21 5.36
N ARG A 188 -7.60 11.07 6.09
CA ARG A 188 -7.18 11.52 7.43
C ARG A 188 -7.09 10.35 8.42
N LEU A 189 -7.98 9.35 8.33
CA LEU A 189 -7.91 8.14 9.15
C LEU A 189 -6.67 7.30 8.82
N VAL A 190 -6.34 7.18 7.53
CA VAL A 190 -5.14 6.49 7.06
C VAL A 190 -3.86 7.22 7.51
N LEU A 191 -3.84 8.55 7.40
CA LEU A 191 -2.73 9.38 7.89
C LEU A 191 -2.51 9.23 9.40
N HIS A 192 -3.59 9.15 10.18
CA HIS A 192 -3.47 8.92 11.61
C HIS A 192 -2.74 7.59 11.92
N ALA A 193 -3.04 6.52 11.18
CA ALA A 193 -2.30 5.26 11.31
C ALA A 193 -0.83 5.39 10.92
N ALA A 194 -0.49 6.19 9.90
CA ALA A 194 0.90 6.48 9.55
C ALA A 194 1.63 7.24 10.66
N GLU A 195 1.00 8.26 11.26
CA GLU A 195 1.59 9.01 12.38
C GLU A 195 1.79 8.11 13.61
N VAL A 196 0.82 7.25 13.93
CA VAL A 196 0.94 6.30 15.05
C VAL A 196 2.05 5.29 14.79
N ALA A 197 2.18 4.76 13.58
CA ALA A 197 3.29 3.88 13.21
C ALA A 197 4.66 4.60 13.35
N LYS A 198 4.75 5.84 12.88
CA LYS A 198 5.95 6.68 13.04
C LYS A 198 6.31 6.90 14.50
N TRP A 199 5.32 7.18 15.35
CA TRP A 199 5.52 7.35 16.78
C TRP A 199 5.97 6.05 17.43
N ARG A 200 5.27 4.95 17.18
CA ARG A 200 5.46 3.66 17.88
C ARG A 200 6.86 3.08 17.70
N TRP A 201 7.38 3.13 16.48
CA TRP A 201 8.68 2.57 16.11
C TRP A 201 9.73 3.65 15.83
N GLY A 202 9.42 4.90 16.19
CA GLY A 202 10.34 6.03 16.16
C GLY A 202 10.64 6.52 17.58
N GLY A 203 10.31 7.78 17.85
CA GLY A 203 10.66 8.44 19.12
C GLY A 203 9.85 8.01 20.34
N LYS A 204 8.65 7.43 20.15
CA LYS A 204 7.76 6.90 21.20
C LYS A 204 7.60 7.80 22.45
N SER A 205 7.58 9.12 22.29
CA SER A 205 7.46 10.05 23.43
C SER A 205 6.03 10.13 23.97
N SER A 206 5.89 10.37 25.27
CA SER A 206 4.58 10.50 25.94
C SER A 206 3.81 11.74 25.49
N ASP A 207 4.51 12.83 25.18
CA ASP A 207 3.89 14.06 24.67
C ASP A 207 3.26 13.81 23.29
N GLU A 208 3.98 13.11 22.42
CA GLU A 208 3.49 12.76 21.08
C GLU A 208 2.34 11.75 21.16
N TRP A 209 2.42 10.78 22.07
CA TRP A 209 1.29 9.89 22.35
C TRP A 209 0.04 10.68 22.75
N SER A 210 0.18 11.67 23.63
CA SER A 210 -0.94 12.51 24.11
C SER A 210 -1.55 13.33 22.97
N ARG A 211 -0.70 13.89 22.09
CA ARG A 211 -1.15 14.57 20.86
C ARG A 211 -1.91 13.61 19.95
N LEU A 212 -1.37 12.43 19.69
CA LEU A 212 -2.00 11.42 18.83
C LEU A 212 -3.33 10.93 19.40
N LYS A 213 -3.45 10.73 20.72
CA LYS A 213 -4.73 10.42 21.38
C LYS A 213 -5.76 11.52 21.20
N SER A 214 -5.35 12.78 21.27
CA SER A 214 -6.23 13.93 21.05
C SER A 214 -6.72 13.98 19.59
N VAL A 215 -5.81 13.75 18.62
CA VAL A 215 -6.17 13.63 17.20
C VAL A 215 -7.13 12.45 16.98
N GLN A 216 -6.88 11.30 17.63
CA GLN A 216 -7.75 10.13 17.55
C GLN A 216 -9.18 10.45 18.01
N GLN A 217 -9.35 11.19 19.11
CA GLN A 217 -10.66 11.60 19.63
C GLN A 217 -11.38 12.56 18.67
N LEU A 218 -10.66 13.51 18.07
CA LEU A 218 -11.22 14.41 17.07
C LEU A 218 -11.67 13.65 15.82
N LEU A 219 -10.85 12.75 15.29
CA LEU A 219 -11.20 11.91 14.14
C LEU A 219 -12.39 10.99 14.44
N GLN A 220 -12.47 10.43 15.65
CA GLN A 220 -13.62 9.65 16.10
C GLN A 220 -14.91 10.47 16.04
N ALA A 221 -14.87 11.71 16.54
CA ALA A 221 -16.03 12.59 16.64
C ALA A 221 -16.45 13.18 15.29
N GLU A 222 -15.49 13.59 14.46
CA GLU A 222 -15.75 14.30 13.19
C GLU A 222 -15.98 13.38 12.01
N VAL A 223 -15.24 12.26 11.94
CA VAL A 223 -15.17 11.41 10.75
C VAL A 223 -15.84 10.07 11.01
N VAL A 224 -15.34 9.30 11.98
CA VAL A 224 -15.80 7.92 12.21
C VAL A 224 -17.28 7.87 12.56
N SER A 225 -17.76 8.82 13.38
CA SER A 225 -19.18 8.94 13.73
C SER A 225 -20.13 9.11 12.53
N ARG A 226 -19.61 9.59 11.39
CA ARG A 226 -20.37 9.82 10.16
C ARG A 226 -20.31 8.63 9.19
N ILE A 227 -19.43 7.65 9.43
CA ILE A 227 -19.32 6.44 8.63
C ILE A 227 -20.27 5.40 9.21
N ILE A 228 -21.47 5.31 8.62
CA ILE A 228 -22.54 4.43 9.11
C ILE A 228 -22.45 3.07 8.38
N PRO A 229 -22.27 1.95 9.11
CA PRO A 229 -22.34 0.62 8.52
C PRO A 229 -23.70 0.36 7.87
N ILE A 230 -23.71 -0.36 6.75
CA ILE A 230 -24.95 -0.86 6.14
C ILE A 230 -25.44 -2.15 6.80
N PHE A 231 -24.54 -2.85 7.48
CA PHE A 231 -24.84 -4.06 8.24
C PHE A 231 -23.86 -4.20 9.40
N GLN A 232 -24.37 -4.64 10.55
CA GLN A 232 -23.57 -4.92 11.73
C GLN A 232 -24.15 -6.14 12.46
N ARG A 233 -23.28 -7.11 12.75
CA ARG A 233 -23.60 -8.29 13.54
C ARG A 233 -22.58 -8.45 14.67
N PRO A 234 -23.04 -8.60 15.93
CA PRO A 234 -22.14 -8.83 17.05
C PRO A 234 -21.39 -10.16 16.91
N VAL A 235 -20.33 -10.31 17.69
CA VAL A 235 -19.54 -11.55 17.77
C VAL A 235 -20.44 -12.71 18.17
N SER A 236 -20.42 -13.80 17.40
CA SER A 236 -21.04 -15.06 17.80
C SER A 236 -19.99 -16.00 18.40
N ILE A 237 -19.92 -16.03 19.73
CA ILE A 237 -19.02 -16.94 20.47
C ILE A 237 -19.39 -18.40 20.16
N ALA A 238 -20.68 -18.69 19.97
CA ALA A 238 -21.16 -20.03 19.63
C ALA A 238 -20.63 -20.54 18.29
N ASP A 239 -20.36 -19.63 17.35
CA ASP A 239 -19.83 -19.95 16.02
C ASP A 239 -18.28 -19.87 15.96
N GLY A 240 -17.62 -19.67 17.11
CA GLY A 240 -16.15 -19.58 17.19
C GLY A 240 -15.57 -18.27 16.63
N GLU A 241 -16.38 -17.22 16.51
CA GLU A 241 -15.94 -15.95 15.94
C GLU A 241 -15.14 -15.11 16.94
N ALA A 242 -14.02 -14.55 16.49
CA ALA A 242 -13.20 -13.64 17.30
C ALA A 242 -13.59 -12.15 17.13
N PHE A 243 -14.25 -11.80 16.02
CA PHE A 243 -14.53 -10.42 15.64
C PHE A 243 -15.96 -10.24 15.13
N PRO A 244 -16.57 -9.05 15.29
CA PRO A 244 -17.88 -8.77 14.73
C PRO A 244 -17.83 -8.69 13.20
N THR A 245 -18.97 -8.88 12.55
CA THR A 245 -19.11 -8.63 11.11
C THR A 245 -19.71 -7.25 10.89
N ILE A 246 -18.99 -6.38 10.20
CA ILE A 246 -19.44 -5.02 9.86
C ILE A 246 -19.25 -4.80 8.37
N TRP A 247 -20.31 -4.40 7.67
CA TRP A 247 -20.24 -4.06 6.25
C TRP A 247 -20.48 -2.57 6.05
N TYR A 248 -19.72 -2.00 5.13
CA TYR A 248 -19.80 -0.61 4.71
C TYR A 248 -20.19 -0.55 3.23
N ASN A 249 -20.65 0.61 2.77
CA ASN A 249 -21.11 0.77 1.38
C ASN A 249 -19.97 1.04 0.37
N ALA A 250 -18.74 1.29 0.84
CA ALA A 250 -17.59 1.59 0.01
C ALA A 250 -16.28 1.06 0.63
N ASP A 251 -15.38 0.57 -0.23
CA ASP A 251 -14.06 0.05 0.16
C ASP A 251 -13.22 1.10 0.90
N ALA A 252 -13.38 2.38 0.54
CA ALA A 252 -12.69 3.49 1.20
C ALA A 252 -13.08 3.60 2.67
N GLN A 253 -14.36 3.40 3.01
CA GLN A 253 -14.83 3.42 4.39
C GLN A 253 -14.25 2.26 5.19
N VAL A 254 -14.29 1.04 4.62
CA VAL A 254 -13.68 -0.15 5.24
C VAL A 254 -12.21 0.12 5.53
N THR A 255 -11.49 0.61 4.52
CA THR A 255 -10.05 0.87 4.60
C THR A 255 -9.74 1.92 5.66
N GLY A 256 -10.44 3.07 5.65
CA GLY A 256 -10.26 4.13 6.64
C GLY A 256 -10.52 3.66 8.08
N ILE A 257 -11.61 2.93 8.29
CA ILE A 257 -11.97 2.39 9.61
C ILE A 257 -10.94 1.37 10.08
N GLN A 258 -10.50 0.45 9.22
CA GLN A 258 -9.48 -0.55 9.59
C GLN A 258 -8.17 0.11 10.03
N HIS A 259 -7.70 1.12 9.28
CA HIS A 259 -6.49 1.86 9.65
C HIS A 259 -6.67 2.61 10.97
N PHE A 260 -7.84 3.24 11.17
CA PHE A 260 -8.14 3.96 12.41
C PHE A 260 -8.17 3.03 13.63
N GLU A 261 -8.86 1.88 13.53
CA GLU A 261 -8.94 0.93 14.63
C GLU A 261 -7.58 0.28 14.94
N LEU A 262 -6.76 -0.02 13.92
CA LEU A 262 -5.39 -0.49 14.12
C LEU A 262 -4.54 0.53 14.90
N ALA A 263 -4.61 1.80 14.51
CA ALA A 263 -3.92 2.89 15.21
C ALA A 263 -4.39 3.03 16.65
N LYS A 264 -5.71 2.93 16.87
CA LYS A 264 -6.34 3.01 18.19
C LYS A 264 -5.95 1.85 19.10
N MET A 265 -5.93 0.62 18.58
CA MET A 265 -5.46 -0.56 19.33
C MET A 265 -4.03 -0.35 19.81
N LEU A 266 -3.14 0.12 18.92
CA LEU A 266 -1.74 0.35 19.25
C LEU A 266 -1.56 1.46 20.30
N LEU A 267 -2.25 2.59 20.16
CA LEU A 267 -2.20 3.68 21.14
C LEU A 267 -2.75 3.27 22.52
N VAL A 268 -3.72 2.35 22.58
CA VAL A 268 -4.25 1.82 23.84
C VAL A 268 -3.26 0.84 24.48
N ALA A 269 -2.70 -0.08 23.69
CA ALA A 269 -1.73 -1.07 24.17
C ALA A 269 -0.45 -0.42 24.71
N GLU A 270 -0.06 0.73 24.12
CA GLU A 270 1.21 1.41 24.39
C GLU A 270 1.01 2.68 25.22
N ASN A 271 -0.04 2.72 26.04
CA ASN A 271 -0.36 3.88 26.87
C ASN A 271 0.72 4.08 27.96
N PRO A 272 1.53 5.16 27.90
CA PRO A 272 2.62 5.41 28.84
C PRO A 272 2.12 5.74 30.25
N LEU A 273 0.83 6.05 30.43
CA LEU A 273 0.25 6.39 31.73
C LEU A 273 -0.14 5.15 32.55
N ILE A 274 -0.17 3.96 31.95
CA ILE A 274 -0.51 2.72 32.66
C ILE A 274 0.68 2.24 33.52
N GLU A 275 1.92 2.49 33.10
CA GLU A 275 3.12 2.11 33.85
C GLU A 275 3.28 2.85 35.20
N TYR A 276 2.60 3.99 35.39
CA TYR A 276 2.65 4.78 36.61
C TYR A 276 1.47 4.51 37.57
N ALA A 277 0.62 3.53 37.28
CA ALA A 277 -0.60 3.22 38.04
C ALA A 277 -0.50 1.98 38.94
N VAL A 278 0.70 1.43 39.15
CA VAL A 278 0.98 0.27 40.03
C VAL A 278 1.92 0.66 41.16
#